data_AF-A0A9D8PZI9-F1
#
_entry.id   AF-A0A9D8PZI9-F1
#
_cell.length_a   1.000
_cell.length_b   1.000
_cell.length_c   1.000
_cell.angle_alpha   90.00
_cell.angle_beta   90.00
_cell.angle_gamma   90.00
#
_symmetry.space_group_name_H-M   'P 1'
#
loop_
_entity.id
_entity.type
_entity.pdbx_description
1 polymer ?
#
loop_
_entity_poly.entity_id
_entity_poly.type
_entity_poly.pdbx_seq_one_letter_code
_entity_poly.pdbx_strand_id
1 'polypeptide(L)'
;MQYLTFLLGSLLAMLGYREPPGQTSIVRVSGEAAVLSRTTVSGDHARFQCLQSESGNCFYRLYREHCRDEGAGELCQRQALDDFSVVVGSVRDVQGLPAGFGQQVQARKAQRRD
;
A
#
# COMPACT_ATOMS: atom_id res chain seq x y z
N MET A 1 -42.48 12.29 -7.06
CA MET A 1 -41.23 12.36 -6.26
C MET A 1 -40.36 11.11 -6.45
N GLN A 2 -40.90 9.88 -6.39
CA GLN A 2 -40.15 8.62 -6.59
C GLN A 2 -39.48 8.48 -7.98
N TYR A 3 -40.16 8.91 -9.05
CA TYR A 3 -39.63 8.80 -10.42
C TYR A 3 -38.37 9.67 -10.64
N LEU A 4 -38.29 10.79 -9.92
CA LEU A 4 -37.18 11.73 -10.02
C LEU A 4 -35.90 11.14 -9.41
N THR A 5 -36.02 10.39 -8.31
CA THR A 5 -34.89 9.71 -7.66
C THR A 5 -34.37 8.53 -8.49
N PHE A 6 -35.24 7.79 -9.18
CA PHE A 6 -34.82 6.72 -10.10
C PHE A 6 -34.08 7.29 -11.32
N LEU A 7 -34.61 8.36 -11.92
CA LEU A 7 -33.95 9.04 -13.03
C LEU A 7 -32.58 9.60 -12.64
N LEU A 8 -32.47 10.26 -11.47
CA LEU A 8 -31.19 10.77 -10.98
C LEU A 8 -30.18 9.62 -10.74
N GLY A 9 -30.63 8.52 -10.13
CA GLY A 9 -29.79 7.35 -9.87
C GLY A 9 -29.25 6.71 -11.15
N SER A 10 -30.08 6.56 -12.19
CA SER A 10 -29.64 6.07 -13.50
C SER A 10 -28.69 7.03 -14.22
N LEU A 11 -28.91 8.34 -14.10
CA LEU A 11 -28.00 9.36 -14.65
C LEU A 11 -26.62 9.34 -13.97
N LEU A 12 -26.57 9.19 -12.65
CA LEU A 12 -25.32 9.08 -11.89
C LEU A 12 -24.52 7.82 -12.26
N ALA A 13 -25.21 6.71 -12.53
CA ALA A 13 -24.57 5.48 -13.00
C ALA A 13 -23.97 5.62 -14.42
N MET A 14 -24.64 6.36 -15.31
CA MET A 14 -24.14 6.69 -16.66
C MET A 14 -22.97 7.67 -16.63
N LEU A 15 -22.91 8.55 -15.62
CA LEU A 15 -21.78 9.44 -15.39
C LEU A 15 -20.53 8.72 -14.84
N GLY A 16 -20.62 7.40 -14.63
CA GLY A 16 -19.50 6.48 -14.47
C GLY A 16 -18.35 7.09 -13.70
N TYR A 17 -18.52 7.25 -12.38
CA TYR A 17 -17.42 7.64 -11.51
C TYR A 17 -16.33 6.57 -11.62
N ARG A 18 -15.37 6.81 -12.52
CA ARG A 18 -14.20 5.98 -12.68
C ARG A 18 -13.31 6.32 -11.50
N GLU A 19 -13.23 5.41 -10.54
CA GLU A 19 -12.17 5.43 -9.54
C GLU A 19 -10.84 5.65 -10.30
N PRO A 20 -10.00 6.63 -9.90
CA PRO A 20 -8.75 6.88 -10.60
C PRO A 20 -7.93 5.59 -10.68
N PRO A 21 -7.25 5.32 -11.81
CA PRO A 21 -6.48 4.10 -11.99
C PRO A 21 -5.49 3.96 -10.83
N GLY A 22 -5.69 2.93 -10.01
CA GLY A 22 -4.85 2.63 -8.86
C GLY A 22 -4.11 1.31 -9.07
N GLN A 23 -2.85 1.26 -8.67
CA GLN A 23 -2.08 0.02 -8.65
C GLN A 23 -2.31 -0.68 -7.30
N THR A 24 -2.79 -1.91 -7.32
CA THR A 24 -2.91 -2.72 -6.09
C THR A 24 -1.86 -3.82 -6.09
N SER A 25 -1.11 -3.92 -5.00
CA SER A 25 -0.14 -4.98 -4.71
C SER A 25 -0.59 -5.78 -3.50
N ILE A 26 -0.46 -7.11 -3.56
CA ILE A 26 -0.70 -8.01 -2.44
C ILE A 26 0.59 -8.77 -2.18
N VAL A 27 1.14 -8.60 -0.98
CA VAL A 27 2.36 -9.28 -0.57
C VAL A 27 2.02 -10.33 0.47
N ARG A 28 2.41 -11.58 0.17
CA ARG A 28 2.38 -12.70 1.10
C ARG A 28 3.80 -13.15 1.37
N VAL A 29 4.21 -13.09 2.62
CA VAL A 29 5.43 -13.71 3.14
C VAL A 29 5.01 -14.92 3.96
N SER A 30 5.52 -16.09 3.58
CA SER A 30 5.31 -17.36 4.29
C SER A 30 6.61 -17.79 4.96
N GLY A 31 6.54 -18.52 6.07
CA GLY A 31 7.71 -19.00 6.82
C GLY A 31 7.48 -18.87 8.31
N GLU A 32 8.56 -18.78 9.09
CA GLU A 32 8.48 -18.70 10.56
C GLU A 32 7.86 -17.38 11.08
N ALA A 33 7.64 -16.40 10.21
CA ALA A 33 6.84 -15.22 10.47
C ALA A 33 6.01 -14.94 9.22
N ALA A 34 4.72 -15.30 9.26
CA ALA A 34 3.82 -15.04 8.15
C ALA A 34 3.27 -13.60 8.17
N VAL A 35 3.21 -12.97 6.98
CA VAL A 35 2.52 -11.70 6.75
C VAL A 35 1.70 -11.78 5.46
N LEU A 36 0.48 -11.25 5.52
CA LEU A 36 -0.34 -10.92 4.36
C LEU A 36 -0.69 -9.44 4.41
N SER A 37 -0.36 -8.72 3.36
CA SER A 37 -0.62 -7.28 3.26
C SER A 37 -1.14 -6.91 1.88
N ARG A 38 -1.87 -5.81 1.82
CA ARG A 38 -2.32 -5.17 0.59
C ARG A 38 -1.93 -3.71 0.61
N THR A 39 -1.45 -3.22 -0.52
CA THR A 39 -1.21 -1.79 -0.74
C THR A 39 -1.91 -1.37 -2.02
N THR A 40 -2.64 -0.25 -1.99
CA THR A 40 -3.25 0.36 -3.16
C THR A 40 -2.71 1.77 -3.32
N VAL A 41 -2.09 2.06 -4.47
CA VAL A 41 -1.50 3.37 -4.80
C VAL A 41 -2.36 4.05 -5.86
N SER A 42 -2.71 5.32 -5.65
CA SER A 42 -3.44 6.15 -6.61
C SER A 42 -2.85 7.57 -6.56
N GLY A 43 -2.16 7.98 -7.63
CA GLY A 43 -1.42 9.25 -7.63
C GLY A 43 -0.31 9.29 -6.58
N ASP A 44 -0.33 10.32 -5.73
CA ASP A 44 0.56 10.54 -4.60
C ASP A 44 0.03 9.96 -3.28
N HIS A 45 -1.09 9.22 -3.33
CA HIS A 45 -1.72 8.58 -2.19
C HIS A 45 -1.52 7.06 -2.22
N ALA A 46 -1.18 6.48 -1.07
CA ALA A 46 -1.13 5.03 -0.88
C ALA A 46 -1.86 4.59 0.38
N ARG A 47 -2.70 3.57 0.21
CA ARG A 47 -3.45 2.90 1.26
C ARG A 47 -2.79 1.57 1.60
N PHE A 48 -2.37 1.41 2.85
CA PHE A 48 -1.70 0.22 3.37
C PHE A 48 -2.63 -0.54 4.31
N GLN A 49 -2.84 -1.83 4.04
CA GLN A 49 -3.71 -2.69 4.84
C GLN A 49 -2.96 -3.94 5.29
N CYS A 50 -2.96 -4.18 6.60
CA CYS A 50 -2.45 -5.40 7.19
C CYS A 50 -3.57 -6.43 7.29
N LEU A 51 -3.50 -7.50 6.50
CA LEU A 51 -4.54 -8.54 6.47
C LEU A 51 -4.24 -9.67 7.46
N GLN A 52 -2.96 -10.01 7.63
CA GLN A 52 -2.51 -11.03 8.57
C GLN A 52 -1.06 -10.75 8.96
N SER A 53 -0.72 -10.96 10.23
CA SER A 53 0.66 -10.96 10.73
C SER A 53 0.72 -11.74 12.03
N GLU A 54 1.73 -12.59 12.18
CA GLU A 54 1.94 -13.33 13.44
C GLU A 54 2.24 -12.41 14.63
N SER A 55 2.93 -11.29 14.41
CA SER A 55 3.22 -10.30 15.47
C SER A 55 2.04 -9.35 15.76
N GLY A 56 0.92 -9.50 15.06
CA GLY A 56 -0.21 -8.57 15.14
C GLY A 56 -0.01 -7.25 14.38
N ASN A 57 1.16 -7.02 13.76
CA ASN A 57 1.46 -5.81 13.00
C ASN A 57 2.21 -6.14 11.69
N CYS A 58 1.88 -5.42 10.61
CA CYS A 58 2.67 -5.40 9.39
C CYS A 58 3.59 -4.18 9.41
N PHE A 59 4.90 -4.39 9.26
CA PHE A 59 5.90 -3.32 9.32
C PHE A 59 6.29 -2.90 7.90
N TYR A 60 5.96 -1.67 7.53
CA TYR A 60 6.21 -1.10 6.22
C TYR A 60 7.39 -0.14 6.25
N ARG A 61 8.18 -0.18 5.18
CA ARG A 61 9.22 0.78 4.87
C ARG A 61 8.97 1.34 3.48
N LEU A 62 8.89 2.66 3.38
CA LEU A 62 8.78 3.38 2.12
C LEU A 62 10.13 4.01 1.79
N TYR A 63 10.50 4.00 0.52
CA TYR A 63 11.77 4.56 0.07
C TYR A 63 11.67 5.08 -1.36
N ARG A 64 12.62 5.93 -1.75
CA ARG A 64 12.87 6.28 -3.15
C ARG A 64 14.20 5.66 -3.57
N GLU A 65 14.24 5.07 -4.76
CA GLU A 65 15.48 4.64 -5.38
C GLU A 65 16.01 5.76 -6.28
N HIS A 66 17.27 6.11 -6.09
CA HIS A 66 18.03 6.98 -6.99
C HIS A 66 19.09 6.12 -7.64
N CYS A 67 18.92 5.84 -8.92
CA CYS A 67 19.85 5.03 -9.68
C CYS A 67 20.70 5.91 -10.60
N ARG A 68 21.99 5.62 -10.67
CA ARG A 68 22.94 6.24 -11.59
C ARG A 68 23.62 5.17 -12.41
N ASP A 69 23.69 5.38 -13.72
CA ASP A 69 24.47 4.56 -14.62
C ASP A 69 25.97 4.86 -14.41
N GLU A 70 26.74 3.82 -14.11
CA GLU A 70 28.18 3.91 -13.89
C GLU A 70 28.96 2.99 -14.84
N GLY A 71 28.65 2.97 -16.13
CA GLY A 71 29.53 2.44 -17.20
C GLY A 71 29.79 0.92 -17.21
N ALA A 72 29.73 0.26 -16.06
CA ALA A 72 29.83 -1.17 -15.81
C ALA A 72 28.57 -1.72 -15.12
N GLY A 73 27.54 -0.89 -14.93
CA GLY A 73 26.26 -1.25 -14.33
C GLY A 73 25.54 -0.05 -13.72
N GLU A 74 24.38 -0.30 -13.13
CA GLU A 74 23.55 0.72 -12.47
C GLU A 74 23.75 0.64 -10.94
N LEU A 75 24.09 1.76 -10.32
CA LEU A 75 24.18 1.90 -8.87
C LEU A 75 22.92 2.57 -8.34
N CYS A 76 22.11 1.83 -7.58
CA CYS A 76 20.89 2.32 -6.95
C CYS A 76 21.09 2.58 -5.46
N GLN A 77 20.82 3.81 -5.02
CA GLN A 77 20.79 4.20 -3.62
C GLN A 77 19.34 4.35 -3.14
N ARG A 78 19.00 3.72 -2.01
CA ARG A 78 17.69 3.84 -1.38
C ARG A 78 17.70 4.95 -0.33
N GLN A 79 16.84 5.94 -0.52
CA GLN A 79 16.54 6.96 0.47
C GLN A 79 15.23 6.61 1.19
N ALA A 80 15.27 6.45 2.51
CA ALA A 80 14.06 6.20 3.30
C ALA A 80 13.11 7.40 3.25
N LEU A 81 11.81 7.12 3.13
CA LEU A 81 10.73 8.11 3.11
C LEU A 81 9.88 8.05 4.38
N ASP A 82 9.47 6.85 4.80
CA ASP A 82 8.69 6.63 6.03
C ASP A 82 8.87 5.18 6.50
N ASP A 83 8.69 4.96 7.80
CA ASP A 83 8.75 3.65 8.46
C ASP A 83 7.60 3.58 9.46
N PHE A 84 6.71 2.59 9.32
CA PHE A 84 5.56 2.47 10.20
C PHE A 84 5.02 1.05 10.32
N SER A 85 4.20 0.83 11.35
CA SER A 85 3.44 -0.41 11.53
C SER A 85 1.95 -0.18 11.33
N VAL A 86 1.26 -1.18 10.77
CA VAL A 86 -0.20 -1.23 10.69
C VAL A 86 -0.68 -2.47 11.44
N VAL A 87 -1.58 -2.28 12.40
CA VAL A 87 -2.20 -3.38 13.16
C VAL A 87 -3.03 -4.25 12.21
N VAL A 88 -3.04 -5.57 12.43
CA VAL A 88 -3.89 -6.50 11.66
C VAL A 88 -5.35 -6.03 11.64
N GLY A 89 -5.97 -6.05 10.47
CA GLY A 89 -7.33 -5.57 10.22
C GLY A 89 -7.45 -4.04 10.05
N SER A 90 -6.40 -3.28 10.37
CA SER A 90 -6.38 -1.83 10.23
C SER A 90 -5.84 -1.37 8.87
N VAL A 91 -6.06 -0.10 8.59
CA VAL A 91 -5.61 0.58 7.37
C VAL A 91 -4.88 1.86 7.77
N ARG A 92 -3.82 2.19 7.03
CA ARG A 92 -3.15 3.50 7.09
C ARG A 92 -3.10 4.11 5.70
N ASP A 93 -3.56 5.35 5.60
CA ASP A 93 -3.49 6.17 4.39
C ASP A 93 -2.28 7.10 4.49
N VAL A 94 -1.49 7.20 3.42
CA VAL A 94 -0.31 8.07 3.31
C VAL A 94 -0.43 8.91 2.05
N GLN A 95 -0.26 10.22 2.19
CA GLN A 95 -0.38 11.20 1.11
C GLN A 95 0.98 11.84 0.81
N GLY A 96 1.10 12.52 -0.33
CA GLY A 96 2.31 13.25 -0.72
C GLY A 96 3.49 12.33 -1.07
N LEU A 97 3.21 11.09 -1.47
CA LEU A 97 4.25 10.17 -1.89
C LEU A 97 4.78 10.55 -3.28
N PRO A 98 6.11 10.52 -3.47
CA PRO A 98 6.67 10.81 -4.77
C PRO A 98 6.32 9.70 -5.77
N ALA A 99 6.17 10.08 -7.03
CA ALA A 99 5.98 9.13 -8.11
C ALA A 99 7.12 8.08 -8.12
N GLY A 100 6.75 6.80 -8.26
CA GLY A 100 7.71 5.70 -8.32
C GLY A 100 8.37 5.34 -6.99
N PHE A 101 7.80 5.72 -5.84
CA PHE A 101 8.31 5.24 -4.55
C PHE A 101 8.29 3.69 -4.46
N GLY A 102 9.30 3.13 -3.83
CA GLY A 102 9.37 1.72 -3.48
C GLY A 102 8.80 1.45 -2.09
N GLN A 103 8.32 0.23 -1.88
CA GLN A 103 7.80 -0.22 -0.59
C GLN A 103 8.30 -1.62 -0.25
N GLN A 104 8.53 -1.87 1.02
CA GLN A 104 8.83 -3.18 1.58
C GLN A 104 7.94 -3.43 2.79
N VAL A 105 7.52 -4.68 2.98
CA VAL A 105 6.82 -5.14 4.17
C VAL A 105 7.63 -6.26 4.82
N GLN A 106 7.84 -6.18 6.12
CA GLN A 106 8.60 -7.16 6.89
C GLN A 106 7.68 -7.97 7.80
N ALA A 107 7.89 -9.28 7.80
CA ALA A 107 7.31 -10.16 8.79
C ALA A 107 8.17 -10.18 10.06
N ARG A 108 7.50 -10.20 11.22
CA ARG A 108 8.13 -10.36 12.53
C ARG A 108 7.36 -11.40 13.31
N LYS A 109 8.08 -12.19 14.12
CA LYS A 109 7.48 -13.13 15.07
C LYS A 109 6.81 -12.37 16.21
N ALA A 110 5.80 -12.98 16.84
CA ALA A 110 5.33 -12.52 18.13
C ALA A 110 6.45 -12.71 19.17
N GLN A 111 6.81 -11.64 19.89
CA GLN A 111 7.73 -11.76 21.00
C GLN A 111 7.02 -12.53 22.11
N ARG A 112 7.42 -13.78 22.37
CA ARG A 112 6.91 -14.55 23.51
C ARG A 112 7.38 -13.85 24.79
N ARG A 113 6.44 -13.38 25.61
CA ARG A 113 6.74 -12.87 26.94
C ARG A 113 6.72 -14.09 27.86
N ASP A 114 7.92 -14.58 28.20
CA ASP A 114 8.10 -15.64 29.21
C ASP A 114 7.82 -15.11 30.63
#